data_AF-A0A9X4ML93-F1
#
_entry.id   AF-A0A9X4ML93-F1
#
_cell.length_a   1.000
_cell.length_b   1.000
_cell.length_c   1.000
_cell.angle_alpha   90.00
_cell.angle_beta   90.00
_cell.angle_gamma   90.00
#
_symmetry.space_group_name_H-M   'P 1'
#
loop_
_entity.id
_entity.type
_entity.pdbx_description
1 polymer ?
#
loop_
_entity_poly.entity_id
_entity_poly.type
_entity_poly.pdbx_seq_one_letter_code
_entity_poly.pdbx_strand_id
1 'polypeptide(L)'
;MKLVMLTIAGVTSTAAFMSLCVYIFLAVRGKSVTLYSTSHTSLLSWRQKVFLALAALAFLACMYKGAEAMLWWMPSTWGGVDEDGEYQTLRASMASLFAILGGLAFIQFIDAATHNKFFLRLASERAREFERILKASINTWELPMLSKEYKEKLSTIESEAYGPNGIRSRIVDLRPEGGRAQMYRELIFHVEQLESKNKATGNPVGQLA
;
A
#
# COMPACT_ATOMS: atom_id res chain seq x y z
N MET A 1 32.40 -28.48 -9.64
CA MET A 1 30.94 -28.36 -9.49
C MET A 1 30.51 -27.77 -8.13
N LYS A 2 31.00 -28.29 -6.99
CA LYS A 2 30.67 -27.75 -5.64
C LYS A 2 30.98 -26.25 -5.45
N LEU A 3 32.13 -25.77 -5.93
CA LEU A 3 32.52 -24.35 -5.82
C LEU A 3 31.55 -23.41 -6.56
N VAL A 4 31.09 -23.83 -7.75
CA VAL A 4 30.17 -23.04 -8.59
C VAL A 4 28.77 -22.94 -7.95
N MET A 5 28.28 -24.03 -7.35
CA MET A 5 27.01 -23.96 -6.61
C MET A 5 27.10 -23.06 -5.38
N LEU A 6 28.25 -23.04 -4.70
CA LEU A 6 28.45 -22.25 -3.48
C LEU A 6 28.52 -20.75 -3.80
N THR A 7 29.13 -20.36 -4.92
CA THR A 7 29.14 -18.95 -5.37
C THR A 7 27.75 -18.49 -5.81
N ILE A 8 27.01 -19.34 -6.54
CA ILE A 8 25.62 -19.03 -6.92
C ILE A 8 24.73 -18.86 -5.68
N ALA A 9 24.85 -19.73 -4.68
CA ALA A 9 24.12 -19.62 -3.42
C ALA A 9 24.48 -18.33 -2.65
N GLY A 10 25.77 -17.96 -2.63
CA GLY A 10 26.22 -16.72 -1.97
C GLY A 10 25.68 -15.46 -2.65
N VAL A 11 25.71 -15.39 -3.98
CA VAL A 11 25.22 -14.24 -4.74
C VAL A 11 23.69 -14.11 -4.62
N THR A 12 22.96 -15.22 -4.69
CA THR A 12 21.50 -15.21 -4.54
C THR A 12 21.07 -14.82 -3.13
N SER A 13 21.80 -15.27 -2.10
CA SER A 13 21.52 -14.91 -0.70
C SER A 13 21.76 -13.43 -0.42
N THR A 14 22.87 -12.87 -0.90
CA THR A 14 23.16 -11.43 -0.74
C THR A 14 22.16 -10.56 -1.53
N ALA A 15 21.78 -10.99 -2.74
CA ALA A 15 20.74 -10.31 -3.52
C ALA A 15 19.37 -10.34 -2.82
N ALA A 16 19.00 -11.47 -2.22
CA ALA A 16 17.75 -11.63 -1.48
C ALA A 16 17.73 -10.74 -0.22
N PHE A 17 18.84 -10.71 0.54
CA PHE A 17 18.99 -9.85 1.72
C PHE A 17 18.94 -8.36 1.36
N MET A 18 19.66 -7.94 0.31
CA MET A 18 19.61 -6.56 -0.17
C MET A 18 18.21 -6.19 -0.65
N SER A 19 17.52 -7.10 -1.34
CA SER A 19 16.12 -6.91 -1.75
C SER A 19 15.22 -6.66 -0.55
N LEU A 20 15.36 -7.45 0.52
CA LEU A 20 14.64 -7.28 1.77
C LEU A 20 14.94 -5.92 2.44
N CYS A 21 16.21 -5.54 2.56
CA CYS A 21 16.60 -4.25 3.15
C CYS A 21 16.02 -3.06 2.37
N VAL A 22 16.09 -3.11 1.03
CA VAL A 22 15.50 -2.09 0.16
C VAL A 22 13.98 -2.08 0.28
N TYR A 23 13.34 -3.26 0.37
CA TYR A 23 11.89 -3.36 0.55
C TYR A 23 11.43 -2.72 1.87
N ILE A 24 12.09 -3.05 2.99
CA ILE A 24 11.81 -2.44 4.30
C ILE A 24 12.05 -0.92 4.24
N PHE A 25 13.15 -0.48 3.63
CA PHE A 25 13.45 0.94 3.47
C PHE A 25 12.36 1.69 2.68
N LEU A 26 11.89 1.11 1.58
CA LEU A 26 10.79 1.67 0.78
C LEU A 26 9.47 1.68 1.55
N ALA A 27 9.19 0.63 2.32
CA ALA A 27 8.00 0.53 3.17
C ALA A 27 7.99 1.61 4.28
N VAL A 28 9.14 1.86 4.90
CA VAL A 28 9.32 2.90 5.92
C VAL A 28 9.21 4.29 5.29
N ARG A 29 9.97 4.58 4.22
CA ARG A 29 9.97 5.89 3.54
C ARG A 29 8.67 6.25 2.82
N GLY A 30 7.74 5.31 2.67
CA GLY A 30 6.41 5.60 2.14
C GLY A 30 6.39 5.96 0.65
N LYS A 31 7.38 5.52 -0.13
CA LYS A 31 7.28 5.55 -1.60
C LYS A 31 6.33 4.43 -2.02
N SER A 32 5.03 4.74 -1.91
CA SER A 32 3.89 3.85 -2.04
C SER A 32 3.71 3.25 -3.44
N VAL A 33 4.20 3.88 -4.50
CA VAL A 33 3.92 3.45 -5.89
C VAL A 33 4.43 2.03 -6.19
N THR A 34 5.57 1.62 -5.62
CA THR A 34 6.11 0.26 -5.80
C THR A 34 5.46 -0.77 -4.88
N LEU A 35 4.87 -0.34 -3.76
CA LEU A 35 4.25 -1.20 -2.75
C LEU A 35 2.76 -1.39 -3.00
N TYR A 36 2.05 -0.40 -3.53
CA TYR A 36 0.61 -0.47 -3.80
C TYR A 36 0.23 -1.43 -4.92
N SER A 37 1.19 -1.81 -5.75
CA SER A 37 0.99 -2.83 -6.78
C SER A 37 0.91 -4.25 -6.19
N THR A 38 1.11 -4.44 -4.87
CA THR A 38 0.97 -5.76 -4.22
C THR A 38 -0.47 -6.26 -4.11
N SER A 39 -1.49 -5.38 -4.11
CA SER A 39 -2.89 -5.82 -3.99
C SER A 39 -3.43 -6.50 -5.26
N HIS A 40 -2.79 -6.29 -6.41
CA HIS A 40 -3.07 -7.01 -7.64
C HIS A 40 -1.77 -7.41 -8.34
N THR A 41 -1.36 -8.67 -8.15
CA THR A 41 -0.18 -9.30 -8.79
C THR A 41 -0.16 -9.19 -10.32
N SER A 42 -1.28 -8.86 -10.98
CA SER A 42 -1.36 -8.61 -12.42
C SER A 42 -0.74 -7.28 -12.86
N LEU A 43 -0.60 -6.30 -11.95
CA LEU A 43 -0.10 -4.95 -12.25
C LEU A 43 1.39 -4.76 -11.95
N LEU A 44 2.05 -5.77 -11.36
CA LEU A 44 3.47 -5.73 -11.09
C LEU A 44 4.27 -6.07 -12.36
N SER A 45 5.27 -5.25 -12.67
CA SER A 45 6.26 -5.62 -13.69
C SER A 45 6.99 -6.90 -13.27
N TRP A 46 7.44 -7.72 -14.23
CA TRP A 46 8.16 -8.96 -13.95
C TRP A 46 9.34 -8.75 -12.99
N ARG A 47 10.09 -7.64 -13.16
CA ARG A 47 11.20 -7.25 -12.29
C ARG A 47 10.76 -7.05 -10.84
N GLN A 48 9.60 -6.43 -10.61
CA GLN A 48 9.06 -6.22 -9.26
C GLN A 48 8.57 -7.53 -8.63
N LYS A 49 7.99 -8.45 -9.43
CA LYS A 49 7.59 -9.78 -8.93
C LYS A 49 8.79 -10.57 -8.42
N VAL A 50 9.87 -10.60 -9.21
CA VAL A 50 11.12 -11.27 -8.84
C VAL A 50 11.73 -10.62 -7.59
N PHE A 51 11.76 -9.29 -7.53
CA PHE A 51 12.24 -8.55 -6.35
C PHE A 51 11.44 -8.90 -5.09
N LEU A 52 10.10 -8.92 -5.18
CA LEU A 52 9.22 -9.26 -4.06
C LEU A 52 9.41 -10.71 -3.61
N ALA A 53 9.53 -11.65 -4.55
CA ALA A 53 9.79 -13.05 -4.25
C ALA A 53 11.13 -13.24 -3.52
N LEU A 54 12.20 -12.57 -3.99
CA LEU A 54 13.50 -12.56 -3.33
C LEU A 54 13.43 -11.98 -1.91
N ALA A 55 12.71 -10.87 -1.73
CA ALA A 55 12.51 -10.27 -0.40
C ALA A 55 11.72 -11.20 0.53
N ALA A 56 10.67 -11.86 0.03
CA ALA A 56 9.86 -12.80 0.80
C ALA A 56 10.68 -14.04 1.23
N LEU A 57 11.49 -14.59 0.33
CA LEU A 57 12.40 -15.71 0.65
C LEU A 57 13.44 -15.32 1.70
N ALA A 58 14.05 -14.13 1.56
CA ALA A 58 14.97 -13.62 2.58
C ALA A 58 14.29 -13.42 3.93
N PHE A 59 13.04 -12.93 3.94
CA PHE A 59 12.28 -12.74 5.16
C PHE A 59 11.99 -14.07 5.84
N LEU A 60 11.51 -15.06 5.09
CA LEU A 60 11.25 -16.41 5.60
C LEU A 60 12.51 -17.06 6.15
N ALA A 61 13.64 -16.93 5.46
CA ALA A 61 14.92 -17.45 5.94
C ALA A 61 15.37 -16.77 7.24
N CYS A 62 15.21 -15.44 7.34
CA CYS A 62 15.51 -14.67 8.54
C CYS A 62 14.61 -15.09 9.71
N MET A 63 13.30 -15.22 9.47
CA MET A 63 12.33 -15.65 10.48
C MET A 63 12.59 -17.08 10.93
N TYR A 64 12.92 -18.00 10.02
CA TYR A 64 13.28 -19.36 10.36
C TYR A 64 14.49 -19.41 11.29
N LYS A 65 15.59 -18.72 10.93
CA LYS A 65 16.80 -18.69 11.77
C LYS A 65 16.59 -17.93 13.07
N GLY A 66 15.77 -16.88 13.06
CA GLY A 66 15.34 -16.17 14.26
C GLY A 66 14.55 -17.07 15.20
N ALA A 67 13.55 -17.79 14.68
CA ALA A 67 12.75 -18.73 15.46
C ALA A 67 13.58 -19.91 15.97
N GLU A 68 14.47 -20.46 15.15
CA GLU A 68 15.41 -21.50 15.56
C GLU A 68 16.29 -20.99 16.71
N ALA A 69 16.79 -19.76 16.64
CA ALA A 69 17.56 -19.13 17.71
C ALA A 69 16.71 -18.86 18.96
N MET A 70 15.43 -18.47 18.85
CA MET A 70 14.53 -18.31 20.00
C MET A 70 14.23 -19.63 20.71
N LEU A 71 14.20 -20.72 19.95
CA LEU A 71 13.99 -22.09 20.45
C LEU A 71 15.31 -22.77 20.87
N TRP A 72 16.37 -21.99 21.15
CA TRP A 72 17.67 -22.54 21.57
C TRP A 72 17.62 -23.40 22.82
N TRP A 73 16.62 -23.17 23.68
CA TRP A 73 16.40 -23.88 24.93
C TRP A 73 15.79 -25.27 24.74
N MET A 74 15.24 -25.59 23.55
CA MET A 74 14.69 -26.92 23.27
C MET A 74 15.80 -27.94 23.02
N PRO A 75 15.76 -29.13 23.68
CA PRO A 75 16.70 -30.21 23.42
C PRO A 75 16.62 -30.70 21.96
N SER A 76 17.77 -30.97 21.35
CA SER A 76 17.86 -31.58 20.01
C SER A 76 17.37 -33.03 19.96
N THR A 77 17.25 -33.68 21.13
CA THR A 77 16.70 -35.03 21.28
C THR A 77 15.18 -35.08 21.16
N TRP A 78 14.51 -33.93 21.14
CA TRP A 78 13.08 -33.87 20.86
C TRP A 78 12.90 -33.82 19.36
N GLY A 79 12.43 -34.92 18.78
CA GLY A 79 12.30 -35.09 17.34
C GLY A 79 11.87 -36.51 16.98
N GLY A 80 11.72 -36.74 15.69
CA GLY A 80 11.35 -38.03 15.14
C GLY A 80 12.07 -38.27 13.81
N VAL A 81 12.08 -39.52 13.39
CA VAL A 81 12.52 -39.89 12.05
C VAL A 81 11.33 -39.69 11.11
N ASP A 82 11.54 -38.98 10.00
CA ASP A 82 10.51 -38.78 8.99
C ASP A 82 10.35 -40.01 8.07
N GLU A 83 9.48 -39.90 7.07
CA GLU A 83 9.22 -40.97 6.10
C GLU A 83 10.43 -41.30 5.21
N ASP A 84 11.38 -40.35 5.08
CA ASP A 84 12.61 -40.49 4.31
C ASP A 84 13.78 -41.06 5.15
N GLY A 85 13.56 -41.30 6.44
CA GLY A 85 14.58 -41.79 7.36
C GLY A 85 15.48 -40.68 7.92
N GLU A 86 15.17 -39.41 7.66
CA GLU A 86 15.92 -38.28 8.19
C GLU A 86 15.41 -37.89 9.58
N TYR A 87 16.33 -37.70 10.52
CA TYR A 87 15.96 -37.27 11.86
C TYR A 87 15.68 -35.76 11.87
N GLN A 88 14.41 -35.39 12.02
CA GLN A 88 14.00 -34.00 12.09
C GLN A 88 13.73 -33.60 13.55
N THR A 89 14.43 -32.56 14.01
CA THR A 89 14.21 -32.02 15.37
C THR A 89 12.88 -31.28 15.44
N LEU A 90 12.16 -31.44 16.55
CA LEU A 90 10.95 -30.68 16.85
C LEU A 90 11.21 -29.16 16.80
N ARG A 91 12.43 -28.75 17.18
CA ARG A 91 12.92 -27.36 17.04
C ARG A 91 12.84 -26.87 15.60
N ALA A 92 13.31 -27.66 14.63
CA ALA A 92 13.27 -27.30 13.22
C ALA A 92 11.82 -27.23 12.69
N SER A 93 10.97 -28.18 13.08
CA SER A 93 9.55 -28.20 12.70
C SER A 93 8.76 -27.02 13.30
N MET A 94 9.04 -26.63 14.55
CA MET A 94 8.43 -25.43 15.13
C MET A 94 8.97 -24.14 14.50
N ALA A 95 10.27 -24.07 14.21
CA ALA A 95 10.86 -22.91 13.55
C ALA A 95 10.29 -22.68 12.14
N SER A 96 10.02 -23.75 11.38
CA SER A 96 9.37 -23.64 10.06
C SER A 96 7.93 -23.13 10.17
N LEU A 97 7.15 -23.63 11.14
CA LEU A 97 5.81 -23.12 11.44
C LEU A 97 5.84 -21.63 11.81
N PHE A 98 6.76 -21.22 12.69
CA PHE A 98 6.94 -19.80 13.05
C PHE A 98 7.33 -18.94 11.84
N ALA A 99 8.17 -19.44 10.95
CA ALA A 99 8.55 -18.72 9.74
C ALA A 99 7.35 -18.51 8.82
N ILE A 100 6.53 -19.55 8.60
CA ILE A 100 5.33 -19.46 7.75
C ILE A 100 4.29 -18.52 8.36
N LEU A 101 3.95 -18.70 9.63
CA LEU A 101 2.96 -17.86 10.33
C LEU A 101 3.45 -16.41 10.42
N GLY A 102 4.72 -16.21 10.74
CA GLY A 102 5.35 -14.89 10.75
C GLY A 102 5.36 -14.23 9.38
N GLY A 103 5.63 -14.99 8.32
CA GLY A 103 5.53 -14.55 6.93
C GLY A 103 4.13 -14.07 6.55
N LEU A 104 3.10 -14.87 6.87
CA LEU A 104 1.71 -14.51 6.61
C LEU A 104 1.28 -13.26 7.40
N ALA A 105 1.62 -13.20 8.68
CA ALA A 105 1.34 -12.04 9.53
C ALA A 105 2.06 -10.78 9.02
N PHE A 106 3.29 -10.91 8.52
CA PHE A 106 4.04 -9.79 7.95
C PHE A 106 3.40 -9.26 6.67
N ILE A 107 2.91 -10.14 5.79
CA ILE A 107 2.18 -9.73 4.58
C ILE A 107 0.92 -8.94 4.96
N GLN A 108 0.14 -9.44 5.92
CA GLN A 108 -1.05 -8.73 6.42
C GLN A 108 -0.69 -7.39 7.06
N PHE A 109 0.39 -7.34 7.84
CA PHE A 109 0.88 -6.12 8.45
C PHE A 109 1.28 -5.08 7.40
N ILE A 110 1.97 -5.49 6.34
CA ILE A 110 2.34 -4.59 5.24
C ILE A 110 1.08 -4.05 4.56
N ASP A 111 0.12 -4.92 4.24
CA ASP A 111 -1.11 -4.53 3.57
C ASP A 111 -1.93 -3.55 4.44
N ALA A 112 -2.04 -3.82 5.74
CA ALA A 112 -2.69 -2.91 6.69
C ALA A 112 -1.92 -1.58 6.83
N ALA A 113 -0.58 -1.62 6.89
CA ALA A 113 0.25 -0.44 7.05
C ALA A 113 0.24 0.46 5.80
N THR A 114 0.25 -0.12 4.60
CA THR A 114 0.10 0.63 3.36
C THR A 114 -1.29 1.25 3.34
N HIS A 115 -2.35 0.46 3.53
CA HIS A 115 -3.73 0.92 3.55
C HIS A 115 -3.92 2.10 4.51
N ASN A 116 -3.49 1.98 5.77
CA ASN A 116 -3.59 3.05 6.75
C ASN A 116 -2.86 4.33 6.32
N LYS A 117 -1.64 4.22 5.75
CA LYS A 117 -0.91 5.41 5.26
C LYS A 117 -1.67 6.13 4.15
N PHE A 118 -2.29 5.39 3.22
CA PHE A 118 -3.10 6.01 2.18
C PHE A 118 -4.36 6.66 2.73
N PHE A 119 -5.07 5.98 3.64
CA PHE A 119 -6.25 6.54 4.29
C PHE A 119 -5.93 7.83 5.04
N LEU A 120 -4.83 7.86 5.80
CA LEU A 120 -4.37 9.06 6.49
C LEU A 120 -4.03 10.19 5.51
N ARG A 121 -3.36 9.87 4.41
CA ARG A 121 -3.03 10.87 3.38
C ARG A 121 -4.28 11.41 2.71
N LEU A 122 -5.22 10.55 2.32
CA LEU A 122 -6.48 10.94 1.71
C LEU A 122 -7.32 11.79 2.66
N ALA A 123 -7.39 11.40 3.95
CA ALA A 123 -8.07 12.19 4.97
C ALA A 123 -7.44 13.58 5.15
N SER A 124 -6.10 13.67 5.14
CA SER A 124 -5.39 14.95 5.23
C SER A 124 -5.59 15.83 3.99
N GLU A 125 -5.65 15.24 2.80
CA GLU A 125 -5.96 15.94 1.54
C GLU A 125 -7.41 16.47 1.58
N ARG A 126 -8.37 15.62 1.97
CA ARG A 126 -9.78 15.99 2.14
C ARG A 126 -9.98 17.12 3.14
N ALA A 127 -9.30 17.08 4.29
CA ALA A 127 -9.40 18.13 5.31
C ALA A 127 -8.93 19.50 4.79
N ARG A 128 -7.82 19.54 4.04
CA ARG A 128 -7.31 20.77 3.42
C ARG A 128 -8.27 21.33 2.37
N GLU A 129 -8.87 20.47 1.56
CA GLU A 129 -9.84 20.92 0.55
C GLU A 129 -11.14 21.41 1.19
N PHE A 130 -11.62 20.79 2.28
CA PHE A 130 -12.75 21.34 3.04
C PHE A 130 -12.43 22.70 3.68
N GLU A 131 -11.22 22.90 4.20
CA GLU A 131 -10.79 24.21 4.70
C GLU A 131 -10.81 25.27 3.59
N ARG A 132 -10.41 24.91 2.37
CA ARG A 132 -10.51 25.80 1.21
C ARG A 132 -11.96 26.12 0.84
N ILE A 133 -12.84 25.12 0.82
CA ILE A 133 -14.27 25.34 0.58
C ILE A 133 -14.85 26.28 1.64
N LEU A 134 -14.50 26.11 2.92
CA LEU A 134 -14.95 26.99 4.00
C LEU A 134 -14.45 28.42 3.80
N LYS A 135 -13.19 28.62 3.44
CA LYS A 135 -12.66 29.97 3.12
C LYS A 135 -13.34 30.58 1.90
N ALA A 136 -13.51 29.82 0.83
CA ALA A 136 -14.21 30.26 -0.38
C ALA A 136 -15.71 30.52 -0.13
N SER A 137 -16.32 29.88 0.87
CA SER A 137 -17.73 30.12 1.22
C SER A 137 -17.97 31.52 1.78
N ILE A 138 -16.93 32.16 2.33
CA ILE A 138 -16.96 33.57 2.76
C ILE A 138 -16.93 34.49 1.53
N ASN A 139 -16.15 34.14 0.52
CA ASN A 139 -15.98 34.90 -0.72
C ASN A 139 -16.80 34.29 -1.87
N THR A 140 -18.05 34.72 -2.02
CA THR A 140 -19.02 34.17 -2.99
C THR A 140 -18.53 34.00 -4.44
N TRP A 141 -17.54 34.80 -4.88
CA TRP A 141 -16.97 34.73 -6.23
C TRP A 141 -15.92 33.64 -6.42
N GLU A 142 -15.34 33.09 -5.33
CA GLU A 142 -14.31 32.03 -5.38
C GLU A 142 -14.91 30.62 -5.58
N LEU A 143 -16.14 30.40 -5.10
CA LEU A 143 -16.87 29.12 -5.22
C LEU A 143 -16.94 28.56 -6.67
N PRO A 144 -17.38 29.34 -7.69
CA PRO A 144 -17.45 28.82 -9.06
C PRO A 144 -16.08 28.52 -9.67
N MET A 145 -15.04 29.26 -9.26
CA MET A 145 -13.67 28.99 -9.70
C MET A 145 -13.16 27.67 -9.11
N LEU A 146 -13.43 27.43 -7.82
CA LEU A 146 -13.09 26.20 -7.12
C LEU A 146 -13.83 24.99 -7.68
N SER A 147 -15.12 25.14 -8.00
CA SER A 147 -15.93 24.11 -8.66
C SER A 147 -15.32 23.68 -10.00
N LYS A 148 -14.88 24.66 -10.82
CA LYS A 148 -14.22 24.39 -12.10
C LYS A 148 -12.88 23.67 -11.90
N GLU A 149 -12.07 24.10 -10.94
CA GLU A 149 -10.79 23.47 -10.61
C GLU A 149 -10.97 22.00 -10.18
N TYR A 150 -11.97 21.70 -9.34
CA TYR A 150 -12.27 20.33 -8.93
C TYR A 150 -12.76 19.45 -10.08
N LYS A 151 -13.56 20.00 -11.00
CA LYS A 151 -13.98 19.29 -12.22
C LYS A 151 -12.80 18.96 -13.12
N GLU A 152 -11.86 19.90 -13.28
CA GLU A 152 -10.63 19.68 -14.04
C GLU A 152 -9.78 18.57 -13.40
N LYS A 153 -9.51 18.66 -12.09
CA LYS A 153 -8.77 17.63 -11.33
C LYS A 153 -9.45 16.26 -11.40
N LEU A 154 -10.77 16.21 -11.31
CA LEU A 154 -11.53 14.98 -11.45
C LEU A 154 -11.31 14.39 -12.86
N SER A 155 -11.43 15.21 -13.91
CA SER A 155 -11.25 14.73 -15.28
C SER A 155 -9.85 14.18 -15.56
N THR A 156 -8.81 14.81 -15.00
CA THR A 156 -7.43 14.30 -15.07
C THR A 156 -7.32 12.95 -14.37
N ILE A 157 -7.80 12.84 -13.13
CA ILE A 157 -7.72 11.60 -12.36
C ILE A 157 -8.54 10.48 -13.01
N GLU A 158 -9.71 10.81 -13.56
CA GLU A 158 -10.53 9.83 -14.28
C GLU A 158 -9.86 9.33 -15.55
N SER A 159 -9.16 10.22 -16.29
CA SER A 159 -8.38 9.82 -17.46
C SER A 159 -7.20 8.91 -17.10
N GLU A 160 -6.55 9.15 -15.96
CA GLU A 160 -5.47 8.32 -15.43
C GLU A 160 -5.99 6.97 -14.91
N ALA A 161 -7.15 6.96 -14.25
CA ALA A 161 -7.71 5.80 -13.57
C ALA A 161 -8.44 4.84 -14.52
N TYR A 162 -9.21 5.36 -15.49
CA TYR A 162 -10.13 4.59 -16.34
C TYR A 162 -9.64 4.39 -17.78
N GLY A 163 -8.54 5.04 -18.17
CA GLY A 163 -8.04 5.03 -19.54
C GLY A 163 -9.00 5.70 -20.54
N PRO A 164 -8.64 5.79 -21.83
CA PRO A 164 -9.40 6.54 -22.84
C PRO A 164 -10.82 6.00 -23.09
N ASN A 165 -11.11 4.78 -22.66
CA ASN A 165 -12.40 4.12 -22.89
C ASN A 165 -13.42 4.37 -21.76
N GLY A 166 -13.02 4.98 -20.64
CA GLY A 166 -13.92 5.37 -19.54
C GLY A 166 -14.63 4.20 -18.83
N ILE A 167 -14.20 2.96 -19.05
CA ILE A 167 -14.87 1.79 -18.49
C ILE A 167 -14.51 1.67 -17.00
N ARG A 168 -15.47 2.00 -16.14
CA ARG A 168 -15.37 1.83 -14.69
C ARG A 168 -15.29 0.35 -14.34
N SER A 169 -14.09 -0.14 -14.03
CA SER A 169 -13.91 -1.50 -13.49
C SER A 169 -13.89 -1.46 -11.96
N ARG A 170 -14.44 -2.50 -11.34
CA ARG A 170 -14.46 -2.68 -9.87
C ARG A 170 -13.05 -2.68 -9.25
N ILE A 171 -12.02 -2.94 -10.07
CA ILE A 171 -10.61 -2.98 -9.69
C ILE A 171 -10.03 -1.56 -9.58
N VAL A 172 -10.58 -0.59 -10.31
CA VAL A 172 -10.13 0.81 -10.29
C VAL A 172 -10.64 1.55 -9.05
N ASP A 173 -11.85 1.23 -8.57
CA ASP A 173 -12.38 1.79 -7.32
C ASP A 173 -11.52 1.41 -6.09
N LEU A 174 -10.77 0.30 -6.17
CA LEU A 174 -9.82 -0.15 -5.14
C LEU A 174 -8.45 0.56 -5.20
N ARG A 175 -8.19 1.34 -6.26
CA ARG A 175 -6.94 2.08 -6.40
C ARG A 175 -6.97 3.40 -5.62
N PRO A 176 -5.79 3.92 -5.23
CA PRO A 176 -5.64 5.27 -4.69
C PRO A 176 -6.34 6.36 -5.53
N GLU A 177 -6.30 6.20 -6.85
CA GLU A 177 -6.90 7.10 -7.83
C GLU A 177 -8.43 7.08 -7.74
N GLY A 178 -9.06 5.91 -7.58
CA GLY A 178 -10.50 5.76 -7.40
C GLY A 178 -10.99 6.45 -6.13
N GLY A 179 -10.28 6.26 -5.02
CA GLY A 179 -10.59 6.94 -3.75
C GLY A 179 -10.48 8.47 -3.85
N ARG A 180 -9.49 8.99 -4.60
CA ARG A 180 -9.37 10.43 -4.87
C ARG A 180 -10.46 10.95 -5.81
N ALA A 181 -10.83 10.20 -6.84
CA ALA A 181 -11.92 10.57 -7.74
C ALA A 181 -13.25 10.67 -6.97
N GLN A 182 -13.53 9.72 -6.08
CA GLN A 182 -14.71 9.77 -5.21
C GLN A 182 -14.68 11.00 -4.28
N MET A 183 -13.53 11.29 -3.67
CA MET A 183 -13.36 12.50 -2.85
C MET A 183 -13.69 13.77 -3.63
N TYR A 184 -13.18 13.94 -4.85
CA TYR A 184 -13.47 15.13 -5.66
C TYR A 184 -14.94 15.22 -6.08
N ARG A 185 -15.62 14.10 -6.37
CA ARG A 185 -17.06 14.09 -6.63
C ARG A 185 -17.86 14.60 -5.42
N GLU A 186 -17.51 14.18 -4.22
CA GLU A 186 -18.12 14.67 -2.98
C GLU A 186 -17.85 16.15 -2.75
N LEU A 187 -16.61 16.61 -2.98
CA LEU A 187 -16.25 18.04 -2.86
C LEU A 187 -17.03 18.91 -3.85
N ILE A 188 -17.14 18.49 -5.11
CA ILE A 188 -17.94 19.19 -6.14
C ILE A 188 -19.40 19.28 -5.70
N PHE A 189 -19.98 18.18 -5.21
CA PHE A 189 -21.35 18.15 -4.72
C PHE A 189 -21.56 19.17 -3.58
N HIS A 190 -20.64 19.26 -2.63
CA HIS A 190 -20.73 20.23 -1.53
C HIS A 190 -20.60 21.68 -2.01
N VAL A 191 -19.70 21.95 -2.96
CA VAL A 191 -19.56 23.30 -3.54
C VAL A 191 -20.83 23.70 -4.30
N GLU A 192 -21.39 22.81 -5.12
CA GLU A 192 -22.63 23.07 -5.86
C GLU A 192 -23.83 23.28 -4.93
N GLN A 193 -23.91 22.53 -3.82
CA GLN A 193 -24.91 22.78 -2.77
C GLN A 193 -24.77 24.17 -2.16
N LEU A 194 -23.54 24.61 -1.83
CA LEU A 194 -23.29 25.94 -1.28
C LEU A 194 -23.62 27.05 -2.30
N GLU A 195 -23.27 26.87 -3.56
CA GLU A 195 -23.63 27.81 -4.64
C GLU A 195 -25.16 27.93 -4.78
N SER A 196 -25.88 26.81 -4.77
CA SER A 196 -27.34 26.81 -4.87
C SER A 196 -27.99 27.54 -3.69
N LYS A 197 -27.46 27.33 -2.48
CA LYS A 197 -27.93 27.99 -1.26
C LYS A 197 -27.67 29.49 -1.30
N ASN A 198 -26.48 29.91 -1.70
CA ASN A 198 -26.12 31.33 -1.82
C ASN A 198 -27.01 32.06 -2.85
N LYS A 199 -27.29 31.43 -4.00
CA LYS A 199 -28.22 31.95 -5.01
C LYS A 199 -29.65 32.07 -4.46
N ALA A 200 -30.11 31.07 -3.71
CA ALA A 200 -31.45 31.07 -3.13
C ALA A 200 -31.64 32.13 -2.03
N THR A 201 -30.60 32.41 -1.23
CA THR A 201 -30.66 33.42 -0.18
C THR A 201 -30.57 34.86 -0.68
N GLY A 202 -30.26 35.09 -1.97
CA GLY A 202 -30.18 36.44 -2.57
C GLY A 202 -29.16 37.37 -1.89
N ASN A 203 -28.33 36.85 -1.00
CA ASN A 203 -27.47 37.63 -0.14
C ASN A 203 -26.04 37.53 -0.67
N PRO A 204 -25.48 38.58 -1.29
CA PRO A 204 -24.05 38.64 -1.51
C PRO A 204 -23.40 38.78 -0.13
N VAL A 205 -22.97 37.66 0.45
CA VAL A 205 -22.34 37.58 1.79
C VAL A 205 -21.09 38.49 1.90
N GLY A 206 -20.61 39.05 0.78
CA GLY A 206 -19.54 40.04 0.71
C GLY A 206 -19.93 41.53 0.71
N GLN A 207 -21.19 41.94 0.99
CA GLN A 207 -21.57 43.38 1.08
C GLN A 207 -21.64 43.95 2.52
N LEU A 208 -21.18 43.20 3.53
CA LEU A 208 -21.07 43.69 4.92
C LEU A 208 -19.62 43.82 5.39
N ALA A 209 -18.73 44.32 4.52
CA ALA A 209 -17.41 44.82 4.89
C ALA A 209 -17.23 46.24 4.34
#